data_AF-A0A942VBC4-F1
#
_entry.id   AF-A0A942VBC4-F1
#
_cell.length_a   1.000
_cell.length_b   1.000
_cell.length_c   1.000
_cell.angle_alpha   90.00
_cell.angle_beta   90.00
_cell.angle_gamma   90.00
#
_symmetry.space_group_name_H-M   'P 1'
#
loop_
_entity.id
_entity.type
_entity.pdbx_description
1 polymer ?
#
loop_
_entity_poly.entity_id
_entity_poly.type
_entity_poly.pdbx_seq_one_letter_code
_entity_poly.pdbx_strand_id
1 'polypeptide(L)'
;MLGKSQITFILEKLRQKESRMLDAEKLKQLKDDGHITEEEYVDEKKRLAALILKRDDPAHAKNGIIYIVLAWFLGTLGLHNFYAGYWGRALVQLSLTLVSPWFLYIPLLIVAVWVFGELLFVNNGPHHIPFKGNRKIIMLLRITAVVVFIAVLAYNIRLTGNNNLIPEEILSVTETVTK
;
A
#
# COMPACT_ATOMS: atom_id res chain seq x y z
N MET A 1 4.39 -8.99 -19.88
CA MET A 1 5.16 -10.16 -19.41
C MET A 1 5.04 -10.23 -17.89
N LEU A 2 4.52 -11.33 -17.35
CA LEU A 2 4.47 -11.55 -15.89
C LEU A 2 5.91 -11.73 -15.36
N GLY A 3 6.30 -10.95 -14.35
CA GLY A 3 7.63 -11.06 -13.74
C GLY A 3 7.82 -12.39 -13.00
N LYS A 4 9.05 -12.90 -12.91
CA LYS A 4 9.39 -14.19 -12.26
C LYS A 4 8.73 -14.37 -10.89
N SER A 5 8.66 -13.31 -10.07
CA SER A 5 8.02 -13.34 -8.75
C SER A 5 6.50 -13.63 -8.82
N GLN A 6 5.78 -13.11 -9.82
CA GLN A 6 4.35 -13.38 -10.00
C GLN A 6 4.10 -14.82 -10.45
N ILE A 7 4.98 -15.36 -11.30
CA ILE A 7 4.87 -16.74 -11.79
C ILE A 7 5.08 -17.72 -10.64
N THR A 8 6.13 -17.52 -9.82
CA THR A 8 6.39 -18.37 -8.66
C THR A 8 5.22 -18.37 -7.68
N PHE A 9 4.63 -17.20 -7.43
CA PHE A 9 3.46 -17.07 -6.57
C PHE A 9 2.24 -17.83 -7.10
N ILE A 10 1.94 -17.71 -8.40
CA ILE A 10 0.81 -18.43 -9.02
C ILE A 10 1.03 -19.94 -8.95
N LEU A 11 2.24 -20.41 -9.27
CA LEU A 11 2.58 -21.84 -9.23
C LEU A 11 2.48 -22.42 -7.81
N GLU A 12 2.91 -21.67 -6.81
CA GLU A 12 2.79 -22.10 -5.42
C GLU A 12 1.33 -22.20 -4.98
N LYS A 13 0.50 -21.22 -5.37
CA LYS A 13 -0.94 -21.21 -5.10
C LYS A 13 -1.68 -22.36 -5.80
N LEU A 14 -1.27 -22.70 -7.02
CA LEU A 14 -1.80 -23.84 -7.77
C LEU A 14 -1.40 -25.17 -7.14
N ARG A 15 -0.12 -25.36 -6.83
CA ARG A 15 0.40 -26.57 -6.17
C ARG A 15 -0.30 -26.83 -4.83
N GLN A 16 -0.53 -25.77 -4.06
CA GLN A 16 -1.25 -25.86 -2.79
C GLN A 16 -2.74 -26.18 -3.00
N LYS A 17 -3.37 -25.69 -4.08
CA LYS A 17 -4.74 -26.08 -4.44
C LYS A 17 -4.83 -27.56 -4.79
N GLU A 18 -3.88 -28.05 -5.57
CA GLU A 18 -3.79 -29.45 -5.97
C GLU A 18 -3.58 -30.38 -4.78
N SER A 19 -2.66 -30.08 -3.86
CA SER A 19 -2.45 -30.91 -2.67
C SER A 19 -3.70 -31.00 -1.79
N ARG A 20 -4.45 -29.91 -1.64
CA ARG A 20 -5.71 -29.89 -0.86
C ARG A 20 -6.80 -30.75 -1.47
N MET A 21 -6.91 -30.73 -2.80
CA MET A 21 -7.86 -31.57 -3.52
C MET A 21 -7.49 -33.04 -3.36
N LEU A 22 -6.19 -33.35 -3.44
CA LEU A 22 -5.65 -34.69 -3.24
C LEU A 22 -5.91 -35.22 -1.82
N ASP A 23 -5.68 -34.41 -0.78
CA ASP A 23 -5.92 -34.80 0.61
C ASP A 23 -7.42 -35.04 0.88
N ALA A 24 -8.29 -34.17 0.35
CA ALA A 24 -9.74 -34.33 0.48
C ALA A 24 -10.28 -35.57 -0.26
N GLU A 25 -9.70 -35.89 -1.42
CA GLU A 25 -10.05 -37.06 -2.21
C GLU A 25 -9.59 -38.35 -1.53
N LYS A 26 -8.38 -38.37 -0.95
CA LYS A 26 -7.87 -39.49 -0.15
C LYS A 26 -8.73 -39.78 1.08
N LEU A 27 -9.19 -38.75 1.79
CA LEU A 27 -10.10 -38.95 2.93
C LEU A 27 -11.42 -39.59 2.50
N LYS A 28 -11.93 -39.22 1.31
CA LYS A 28 -13.16 -39.81 0.78
C LYS A 28 -12.93 -41.28 0.40
N GLN A 29 -11.80 -41.59 -0.25
CA GLN A 29 -11.43 -42.97 -0.58
C GLN A 29 -11.29 -43.84 0.67
N LEU A 30 -10.57 -43.37 1.71
CA LEU A 30 -10.40 -44.12 2.96
C LEU A 30 -11.73 -44.43 3.65
N LYS A 31 -12.70 -43.53 3.54
CA LYS A 31 -14.06 -43.74 4.02
C LYS A 31 -14.79 -44.78 3.17
N ASP A 32 -14.75 -44.63 1.85
CA ASP A 32 -15.44 -45.52 0.90
C ASP A 32 -14.88 -46.96 0.96
N ASP A 33 -13.58 -47.12 1.24
CA ASP A 33 -12.90 -48.40 1.45
C ASP A 33 -13.15 -49.01 2.86
N GLY A 34 -13.86 -48.30 3.73
CA GLY A 34 -14.18 -48.77 5.09
C GLY A 34 -13.00 -48.76 6.07
N HIS A 35 -11.88 -48.13 5.71
CA HIS A 35 -10.69 -48.03 6.57
C HIS A 35 -10.86 -47.04 7.73
N ILE A 36 -11.73 -46.05 7.58
CA ILE A 36 -12.05 -45.05 8.61
C ILE A 36 -13.55 -44.99 8.87
N THR A 37 -13.92 -44.69 10.11
CA THR A 37 -15.33 -44.55 10.50
C THR A 37 -15.90 -43.19 10.07
N GLU A 38 -17.23 -43.06 9.98
CA GLU A 38 -17.88 -41.78 9.61
C GLU A 38 -17.48 -40.65 10.56
N GLU A 39 -17.37 -40.94 11.86
CA GLU A 39 -17.01 -39.95 12.87
C GLU A 39 -15.57 -39.45 12.67
N GLU A 40 -14.64 -40.37 12.37
CA GLU A 40 -13.23 -40.07 12.11
C GLU A 40 -13.04 -39.30 10.80
N TYR A 41 -13.80 -39.65 9.75
CA TYR A 41 -13.86 -38.86 8.51
C TYR A 41 -14.33 -37.42 8.76
N VAL A 42 -15.36 -37.23 9.60
CA VAL A 42 -15.88 -35.90 9.92
C VAL A 42 -14.89 -35.08 10.74
N ASP A 43 -14.17 -35.67 11.70
CA ASP A 43 -13.14 -34.95 12.47
C ASP A 43 -11.97 -34.54 11.58
N GLU A 44 -11.46 -35.45 10.73
CA GLU A 44 -10.32 -35.16 9.86
C GLU A 44 -10.69 -34.13 8.79
N LYS A 45 -11.92 -34.18 8.26
CA LYS A 45 -12.44 -33.13 7.36
C LYS A 45 -12.53 -31.78 8.06
N LYS A 46 -12.95 -31.73 9.33
CA LYS A 46 -12.95 -30.50 10.14
C LYS A 46 -11.52 -30.00 10.38
N ARG A 47 -10.55 -30.89 10.64
CA ARG A 47 -9.14 -30.53 10.78
C ARG A 47 -8.56 -29.97 9.50
N LEU A 48 -8.80 -30.61 8.35
CA LEU A 48 -8.40 -30.10 7.04
C LEU A 48 -9.03 -28.74 6.76
N ALA A 49 -10.31 -28.56 7.06
CA ALA A 49 -10.98 -27.26 6.97
C ALA A 49 -10.33 -26.22 7.91
N ALA A 50 -10.02 -26.58 9.16
CA ALA A 50 -9.35 -25.71 10.12
C ALA A 50 -7.91 -25.37 9.71
N LEU A 51 -7.17 -26.30 9.09
CA LEU A 51 -5.83 -26.08 8.55
C LEU A 51 -5.87 -25.14 7.35
N ILE A 52 -6.86 -25.29 6.46
CA ILE A 52 -7.09 -24.37 5.34
C ILE A 52 -7.41 -22.96 5.90
N LEU A 53 -8.31 -22.86 6.87
CA LEU A 53 -8.69 -21.60 7.52
C LEU A 53 -7.54 -20.95 8.30
N LYS A 54 -6.73 -21.73 9.03
CA LYS A 54 -5.57 -21.27 9.80
C LYS A 54 -4.40 -20.85 8.91
N ARG A 55 -4.29 -21.42 7.71
CA ARG A 55 -3.21 -21.11 6.78
C ARG A 55 -3.54 -19.94 5.87
N ASP A 56 -4.81 -19.79 5.48
CA ASP A 56 -5.33 -18.57 4.88
C ASP A 56 -5.59 -17.48 5.93
N ASP A 57 -5.21 -17.72 7.20
CA ASP A 57 -5.49 -16.84 8.33
C ASP A 57 -4.91 -15.44 8.05
N PRO A 58 -5.80 -14.47 7.79
CA PRO A 58 -5.39 -13.11 7.58
C PRO A 58 -5.09 -12.43 8.93
N ALA A 59 -4.87 -13.17 10.03
CA ALA A 59 -4.42 -12.66 11.32
C ALA A 59 -3.25 -11.67 11.20
N HIS A 60 -2.38 -11.85 10.21
CA HIS A 60 -1.25 -10.96 9.95
C HIS A 60 -1.55 -9.84 8.94
N ALA A 61 -2.73 -9.84 8.30
CA ALA A 61 -3.12 -8.81 7.36
C ALA A 61 -3.31 -7.46 8.09
N LYS A 62 -2.45 -6.51 7.77
CA LYS A 62 -2.45 -5.17 8.33
C LYS A 62 -3.67 -4.36 7.87
N ASN A 63 -4.09 -3.38 8.67
CA ASN A 63 -5.23 -2.53 8.36
C ASN A 63 -4.83 -1.45 7.34
N GLY A 64 -5.47 -1.46 6.18
CA GLY A 64 -5.19 -0.55 5.07
C GLY A 64 -5.58 0.89 5.36
N ILE A 65 -6.56 1.12 6.25
CA ILE A 65 -6.92 2.47 6.70
C ILE A 65 -5.74 3.06 7.50
N ILE A 66 -5.18 2.28 8.45
CA ILE A 66 -4.00 2.69 9.23
C ILE A 66 -2.82 2.96 8.29
N TYR A 67 -2.59 2.07 7.31
CA TYR A 67 -1.54 2.27 6.31
C TYR A 67 -1.66 3.61 5.57
N ILE A 68 -2.85 3.96 5.06
CA ILE A 68 -3.06 5.21 4.34
C ILE A 68 -2.92 6.43 5.25
N VAL A 69 -3.44 6.36 6.48
CA VAL A 69 -3.29 7.44 7.46
C VAL A 69 -1.82 7.68 7.79
N LEU A 70 -1.04 6.61 8.02
CA LEU A 70 0.40 6.73 8.23
C LEU A 70 1.11 7.32 7.00
N ALA A 71 0.71 6.93 5.79
CA ALA A 71 1.30 7.45 4.56
C ALA A 71 1.01 8.95 4.35
N TRP A 72 -0.13 9.44 4.82
CA TRP A 72 -0.47 10.86 4.79
C TRP A 72 0.43 11.71 5.70
N PHE A 73 0.50 11.32 6.98
CA PHE A 73 1.13 12.17 8.00
C PHE A 73 2.63 11.92 8.17
N LEU A 74 3.07 10.66 7.99
CA LEU A 74 4.44 10.22 8.26
C LEU A 74 5.03 9.47 7.06
N GLY A 75 4.50 9.74 5.86
CA GLY A 75 4.87 9.02 4.65
C GLY A 75 6.31 9.27 4.22
N THR A 76 6.78 10.51 4.26
CA THR A 76 8.18 10.85 3.89
C THR A 76 9.21 10.21 4.84
N LEU A 77 8.83 9.87 6.07
CA LEU A 77 9.67 9.10 6.99
C LEU A 77 9.65 7.59 6.71
N GLY A 78 8.70 7.10 5.90
CA GLY A 78 8.55 5.69 5.56
C GLY A 78 7.82 4.83 6.61
N LEU A 79 7.12 5.45 7.58
CA LEU A 79 6.47 4.70 8.67
C LEU A 79 5.33 3.78 8.20
N HIS A 80 4.61 4.15 7.15
CA HIS A 80 3.60 3.29 6.53
C HIS A 80 4.23 2.00 5.98
N ASN A 81 5.46 2.09 5.47
CA ASN A 81 6.21 0.94 4.99
C ASN A 81 6.76 0.08 6.13
N PHE A 82 7.22 0.67 7.24
CA PHE A 82 7.54 -0.08 8.46
C PHE A 82 6.31 -0.85 8.98
N TYR A 83 5.14 -0.18 9.02
CA TYR A 83 3.88 -0.78 9.44
C TYR A 83 3.46 -1.96 8.55
N ALA A 84 3.60 -1.81 7.23
CA ALA A 84 3.29 -2.85 6.25
C ALA A 84 4.33 -4.00 6.22
N GLY A 85 5.48 -3.84 6.88
CA GLY A 85 6.58 -4.82 6.89
C GLY A 85 7.57 -4.69 5.73
N TYR A 86 7.53 -3.59 4.97
CA TYR A 86 8.48 -3.27 3.91
C TYR A 86 9.76 -2.61 4.47
N TRP A 87 10.51 -3.33 5.31
CA TRP A 87 11.70 -2.82 6.00
C TRP A 87 12.74 -2.18 5.07
N GLY A 88 13.05 -2.82 3.94
CA GLY A 88 14.01 -2.27 2.98
C GLY A 88 13.58 -0.93 2.40
N ARG A 89 12.30 -0.81 1.98
CA ARG A 89 11.77 0.44 1.43
C ARG A 89 11.69 1.54 2.50
N ALA A 90 11.24 1.16 3.69
CA ALA A 90 11.10 2.08 4.82
C ALA A 90 12.46 2.66 5.23
N LEU A 91 13.50 1.81 5.31
CA LEU A 91 14.85 2.26 5.62
C LEU A 91 15.41 3.18 4.54
N VAL A 92 15.22 2.86 3.26
CA VAL A 92 15.66 3.74 2.16
C VAL A 92 14.96 5.09 2.23
N GLN A 93 13.63 5.12 2.43
CA GLN A 93 12.88 6.37 2.56
C GLN A 93 13.35 7.20 3.76
N LEU A 94 13.55 6.55 4.92
CA LEU A 94 14.06 7.20 6.12
C LEU A 94 15.46 7.78 5.89
N SER A 95 16.38 6.99 5.35
CA SER A 95 17.75 7.43 5.05
C SER A 95 17.76 8.60 4.08
N LEU A 96 17.01 8.53 2.98
CA LEU A 96 16.90 9.62 2.00
C LEU A 96 16.35 10.89 2.62
N THR A 97 15.33 10.78 3.46
CA THR A 97 14.74 11.92 4.17
C THR A 97 15.73 12.56 5.13
N LEU A 98 16.49 11.76 5.90
CA LEU A 98 17.49 12.25 6.85
C LEU A 98 18.71 12.90 6.19
N VAL A 99 19.20 12.37 5.07
CA VAL A 99 20.34 12.96 4.34
C VAL A 99 19.92 14.12 3.43
N SER A 100 18.62 14.26 3.14
CA SER A 100 18.11 15.26 2.20
C SER A 100 18.56 16.70 2.45
N PRO A 101 18.75 17.19 3.70
CA PRO A 101 19.23 18.56 3.93
C PRO A 101 20.61 18.81 3.31
N TRP A 102 21.47 17.78 3.20
CA TRP A 102 22.81 17.92 2.61
C TRP A 102 22.78 17.98 1.08
N PHE A 103 21.62 17.71 0.48
CA PHE A 103 21.40 17.69 -0.96
C PHE A 103 20.29 18.67 -1.37
N LEU A 104 20.18 19.81 -0.68
CA LEU A 104 19.18 20.86 -0.96
C LEU A 104 17.73 20.33 -0.99
N TYR A 105 17.43 19.31 -0.18
CA TYR A 105 16.13 18.64 -0.12
C TYR A 105 15.67 17.94 -1.42
N ILE A 106 16.52 17.80 -2.43
CA ILE A 106 16.19 17.08 -3.67
C ILE A 106 15.74 15.62 -3.39
N PRO A 107 16.45 14.84 -2.54
CA PRO A 107 16.01 13.49 -2.19
C PRO A 107 14.63 13.46 -1.53
N LEU A 108 14.28 14.50 -0.77
CA LEU A 108 12.98 14.59 -0.09
C LEU A 108 11.83 14.72 -1.10
N LEU A 109 12.03 15.46 -2.19
CA LEU A 109 11.03 15.57 -3.27
C LEU A 109 10.80 14.22 -3.97
N ILE A 110 11.88 13.48 -4.23
CA ILE A 110 11.80 12.14 -4.83
C ILE A 110 11.01 11.19 -3.89
N VAL A 111 11.32 11.22 -2.59
CA VAL A 111 10.61 10.44 -1.58
C VAL A 111 9.14 10.85 -1.51
N ALA A 112 8.81 12.15 -1.57
CA ALA A 112 7.42 12.61 -1.55
C ALA A 112 6.60 12.05 -2.73
N VAL A 113 7.16 12.05 -3.93
CA VAL A 113 6.52 11.44 -5.12
C VAL A 113 6.37 9.93 -4.95
N TRP A 114 7.40 9.25 -4.46
CA TRP A 114 7.35 7.80 -4.18
C TRP A 114 6.22 7.49 -3.20
N VAL A 115 6.17 8.18 -2.05
CA VAL A 115 5.15 8.01 -1.01
C VAL A 115 3.75 8.24 -1.56
N PHE A 116 3.57 9.27 -2.39
CA PHE A 116 2.28 9.54 -3.02
C PHE A 116 1.85 8.40 -3.96
N GLY A 117 2.78 7.85 -4.74
CA GLY A 117 2.52 6.64 -5.53
C GLY A 117 2.13 5.44 -4.67
N GLU A 118 2.82 5.21 -3.56
CA GLU A 118 2.50 4.11 -2.65
C GLU A 118 1.12 4.26 -2.03
N LEU A 119 0.78 5.47 -1.58
CA LEU A 119 -0.53 5.83 -1.04
C LEU A 119 -1.66 5.52 -2.03
N LEU A 120 -1.45 5.81 -3.33
CA LEU A 120 -2.46 5.63 -4.37
C LEU A 120 -2.57 4.21 -4.90
N PHE A 121 -1.50 3.42 -4.89
CA PHE A 121 -1.46 2.14 -5.61
C PHE A 121 -1.21 0.90 -4.73
N VAL A 122 -0.53 1.01 -3.59
CA VAL A 122 -0.21 -0.18 -2.76
C VAL A 122 -1.44 -0.63 -1.98
N ASN A 123 -1.82 -1.91 -2.10
CA ASN A 123 -3.01 -2.47 -1.44
C ASN A 123 -2.73 -3.76 -0.64
N ASN A 124 -1.48 -4.16 -0.57
CA ASN A 124 -1.02 -5.42 -0.02
C ASN A 124 0.38 -5.28 0.59
N GLY A 125 0.70 -6.19 1.51
CA GLY A 125 2.03 -6.28 2.13
C GLY A 125 3.03 -7.14 1.32
N PRO A 126 4.25 -7.36 1.84
CA PRO A 126 5.35 -8.05 1.15
C PRO A 126 4.99 -9.45 0.63
N HIS A 127 4.18 -10.20 1.38
CA HIS A 127 3.76 -11.57 1.04
C HIS A 127 2.48 -11.61 0.20
N HIS A 128 2.15 -10.51 -0.50
CA HIS A 128 0.91 -10.34 -1.27
C HIS A 128 -0.38 -10.51 -0.47
N ILE A 129 -0.29 -10.45 0.86
CA ILE A 129 -1.45 -10.46 1.75
C ILE A 129 -2.15 -9.10 1.60
N PRO A 130 -3.41 -9.05 1.13
CA PRO A 130 -4.14 -7.80 0.96
C PRO A 130 -4.42 -7.16 2.31
N PHE A 131 -4.40 -5.83 2.35
CA PHE A 131 -4.77 -5.12 3.58
C PHE A 131 -6.24 -5.33 3.94
N LYS A 132 -6.52 -5.46 5.23
CA LYS A 132 -7.88 -5.48 5.78
C LYS A 132 -8.45 -4.06 5.89
N GLY A 133 -9.77 -3.94 5.90
CA GLY A 133 -10.46 -2.68 6.14
C GLY A 133 -11.57 -2.41 5.14
N ASN A 134 -12.40 -1.43 5.44
CA ASN A 134 -13.50 -1.04 4.56
C ASN A 134 -12.93 -0.40 3.28
N ARG A 135 -13.12 -1.08 2.14
CA ARG A 135 -12.64 -0.62 0.83
C ARG A 135 -13.18 0.75 0.44
N LYS A 136 -14.42 1.08 0.83
CA LYS A 136 -15.02 2.39 0.56
C LYS A 136 -14.29 3.50 1.31
N ILE A 137 -13.90 3.26 2.57
CA ILE A 137 -13.14 4.22 3.37
C ILE A 137 -11.72 4.40 2.81
N ILE A 138 -11.05 3.30 2.47
CA ILE A 138 -9.72 3.33 1.84
C ILE A 138 -9.76 4.14 0.53
N MET A 139 -10.78 3.91 -0.31
CA MET A 139 -10.96 4.66 -1.55
C MET A 139 -11.26 6.13 -1.30
N LEU A 140 -12.14 6.44 -0.33
CA LEU A 140 -12.43 7.81 0.09
C LEU A 140 -11.16 8.54 0.52
N LEU A 141 -10.34 7.93 1.38
CA LEU A 141 -9.08 8.54 1.84
C LEU A 141 -8.09 8.82 0.68
N ARG A 142 -8.03 7.95 -0.34
CA ARG A 142 -7.20 8.17 -1.53
C ARG A 142 -7.72 9.33 -2.38
N ILE A 143 -9.04 9.38 -2.61
CA ILE A 143 -9.67 10.47 -3.35
C ILE A 143 -9.43 11.79 -2.62
N THR A 144 -9.65 11.82 -1.30
CA THR A 144 -9.35 12.99 -0.46
C THR A 144 -7.89 13.41 -0.64
N ALA A 145 -6.93 12.48 -0.74
CA ALA A 145 -5.52 12.81 -0.92
C ALA A 145 -5.26 13.53 -2.23
N VAL A 146 -5.86 13.03 -3.32
CA VAL A 146 -5.76 13.64 -4.64
C VAL A 146 -6.43 15.01 -4.65
N VAL A 147 -7.62 15.14 -4.07
CA VAL A 147 -8.35 16.41 -4.01
C VAL A 147 -7.57 17.46 -3.24
N VAL A 148 -7.03 17.11 -2.06
CA VAL A 148 -6.20 18.01 -1.27
C VAL A 148 -4.93 18.40 -2.02
N PHE A 149 -4.25 17.45 -2.67
CA PHE A 149 -3.07 17.73 -3.48
C PHE A 149 -3.35 18.72 -4.62
N ILE A 150 -4.44 18.51 -5.36
CA ILE A 150 -4.87 19.42 -6.44
C ILE A 150 -5.21 20.81 -5.87
N ALA A 151 -5.94 20.87 -4.75
CA ALA A 151 -6.31 22.13 -4.11
C ALA A 151 -5.07 22.92 -3.66
N VAL A 152 -4.08 22.23 -3.07
CA VAL A 152 -2.79 22.83 -2.69
C VAL A 152 -2.04 23.32 -3.92
N LEU A 153 -1.95 22.54 -5.00
CA LEU A 153 -1.31 22.98 -6.23
C LEU A 153 -2.00 24.22 -6.83
N ALA A 154 -3.34 24.21 -6.91
CA ALA A 154 -4.12 25.33 -7.41
C ALA A 154 -3.93 26.59 -6.56
N TYR A 155 -3.91 26.45 -5.24
CA TYR A 155 -3.65 27.54 -4.31
C TYR A 155 -2.25 28.14 -4.52
N ASN A 156 -1.22 27.29 -4.66
CA ASN A 156 0.15 27.76 -4.91
C ASN A 156 0.26 28.51 -6.25
N ILE A 157 -0.33 27.99 -7.34
CA ILE A 157 -0.35 28.66 -8.64
C ILE A 157 -1.05 30.02 -8.55
N ARG A 158 -2.19 30.09 -7.84
CA ARG A 158 -2.94 31.34 -7.65
C ARG A 158 -2.12 32.37 -6.89
N LEU A 159 -1.41 31.97 -5.83
CA LEU A 159 -0.53 32.85 -5.08
C LEU A 159 0.61 33.40 -5.96
N THR A 160 1.30 32.54 -6.71
CA THR A 160 2.38 32.99 -7.61
C THR A 160 1.87 33.95 -8.68
N GLY A 161 0.69 33.69 -9.25
CA GLY A 161 0.08 34.57 -10.25
C GLY A 161 -0.33 35.94 -9.70
N ASN A 162 -0.68 36.03 -8.41
CA ASN A 162 -1.05 37.30 -7.78
C ASN A 162 0.16 38.19 -7.45
N ASN A 163 1.33 37.58 -7.21
CA ASN A 163 2.56 38.28 -6.86
C ASN A 163 3.30 38.89 -8.07
N ASN A 164 2.87 38.56 -9.31
CA ASN A 164 3.44 39.10 -10.55
C ASN A 164 2.81 40.43 -10.99
N LEU A 165 1.88 40.97 -10.21
CA LEU A 165 1.42 42.35 -10.34
C LEU A 165 2.35 43.19 -9.48
N ILE A 166 3.41 43.75 -10.07
CA ILE A 166 3.93 45.02 -9.54
C ILE A 166 2.71 45.93 -9.47
N PRO A 167 2.32 46.47 -8.30
CA PRO A 167 1.21 47.40 -8.24
C PRO A 167 1.48 48.49 -9.26
N GLU A 168 0.56 48.78 -10.18
CA GLU A 168 0.72 49.85 -11.18
C GLU A 168 1.18 51.18 -10.56
N GLU A 169 0.88 51.35 -9.26
CA GLU A 169 1.38 52.41 -8.40
C GLU A 169 2.91 52.56 -8.43
N ILE A 170 3.68 51.46 -8.38
CA ILE A 170 5.16 51.50 -8.41
C ILE A 170 5.68 51.88 -9.81
N LEU A 171 4.98 51.46 -10.89
CA LEU A 171 5.37 51.84 -12.26
C LEU A 171 5.15 53.34 -12.51
N SER A 172 4.05 53.90 -11.98
CA SER A 172 3.75 55.33 -12.08
C SER A 172 4.72 56.23 -11.29
N VAL A 173 5.15 55.78 -10.10
CA VAL A 173 6.12 56.50 -9.27
C VAL A 173 7.52 56.47 -9.90
N THR A 174 7.88 55.38 -10.57
CA THR A 174 9.19 55.27 -11.24
C THR A 174 9.26 56.18 -12.47
N GLU A 175 8.17 56.29 -13.25
CA GLU A 175 8.09 57.13 -14.45
C GLU A 175 8.05 58.64 -14.14
N THR A 176 7.48 59.03 -12.99
CA THR A 176 7.45 60.43 -12.52
C THR A 176 8.77 60.91 -11.93
N VAL A 177 9.62 60.00 -11.42
CA VAL A 177 10.96 60.33 -10.91
C VAL A 177 12.01 60.39 -12.02
N THR A 178 11.74 59.81 -13.21
CA THR A 178 12.65 59.82 -14.37
C THR A 178 12.35 60.90 -15.43
N LYS A 179 11.31 61.71 -15.25
CA LYS A 179 11.04 62.93 -16.03
C LYS A 179 11.42 64.17 -15.23
#